data_AF-A0A562CSW3-F1
#
_entry.id   AF-A0A562CSW3-F1
#
_cell.length_a   1.000
_cell.length_b   1.000
_cell.length_c   1.000
_cell.angle_alpha   90.00
_cell.angle_beta   90.00
_cell.angle_gamma   90.00
#
_symmetry.space_group_name_H-M   'P 1'
#
loop_
_entity.id
_entity.type
_entity.pdbx_description
1 polymer ?
#
loop_
_entity_poly.entity_id
_entity_poly.type
_entity_poly.pdbx_seq_one_letter_code
_entity_poly.pdbx_strand_id
1 'polypeptide(L)'
;MERRSGAAELLRAQWDLLRGWLEDERVLDHAGAPSGLGAWTVSDLVVHLGFALRMVAEVTPSEREPLTLVEYVGGYAPAHDQIAADTHEVADQHRGRELAGIDSLAAPAWAAIAAGLPDVVLGRRGPLRGEDFLLTRLLELVTHGDDLHRCLLQHTGADRPTPLLPAAVDPVAAALAEGYEQVAGARPAWTGLELVRLATGRTPSDDPHLPLLS
;
A
#
# COMPACT_ATOMS: atom_id res chain seq x y z
N MET A 1 14.58 -20.27 16.35
CA MET A 1 13.22 -19.87 15.98
C MET A 1 13.23 -18.36 15.87
N GLU A 2 13.63 -17.86 14.70
CA GLU A 2 13.67 -16.41 14.43
C GLU A 2 12.25 -15.86 14.58
N ARG A 3 12.10 -14.81 15.40
CA ARG A 3 10.83 -14.10 15.50
C ARG A 3 10.59 -13.47 14.13
N ARG A 4 9.58 -13.96 13.40
CA ARG A 4 8.93 -13.17 12.34
C ARG A 4 8.58 -11.83 12.97
N SER A 5 9.17 -10.74 12.49
CA SER A 5 8.69 -9.39 12.86
C SER A 5 7.22 -9.28 12.50
N GLY A 6 6.42 -8.72 13.40
CA GLY A 6 4.98 -8.59 13.19
C GLY A 6 4.67 -7.65 12.03
N ALA A 7 3.54 -7.82 11.34
CA ALA A 7 3.11 -6.93 10.25
C ALA A 7 3.11 -5.45 10.67
N ALA A 8 2.79 -5.16 11.94
CA ALA A 8 2.87 -3.82 12.53
C ALA A 8 4.28 -3.23 12.55
N GLU A 9 5.29 -4.03 12.91
CA GLU A 9 6.70 -3.58 12.99
C GLU A 9 7.23 -3.28 11.59
N LEU A 10 6.95 -4.15 10.62
CA LEU A 10 7.33 -3.96 9.22
C LEU A 10 6.62 -2.77 8.59
N LEU A 11 5.32 -2.61 8.86
CA LEU A 11 4.55 -1.44 8.43
C LEU A 11 5.15 -0.15 8.96
N ARG A 12 5.53 -0.11 10.24
CA ARG A 12 6.17 1.05 10.83
C ARG A 12 7.54 1.34 10.21
N ALA A 13 8.38 0.32 10.07
CA ALA A 13 9.71 0.48 9.48
C ALA A 13 9.64 0.95 8.02
N GLN A 14 8.73 0.38 7.22
CA GLN A 14 8.51 0.79 5.83
C GLN A 14 7.97 2.22 5.73
N TRP A 15 7.05 2.60 6.62
CA TRP A 15 6.57 3.99 6.70
C TRP A 15 7.70 4.97 7.02
N ASP A 16 8.50 4.68 8.04
CA ASP A 16 9.57 5.58 8.49
C ASP A 16 10.63 5.77 7.37
N LEU A 17 10.99 4.68 6.65
CA LEU A 17 11.86 4.77 5.47
C LEU A 17 11.23 5.64 4.37
N LEU A 18 10.00 5.31 3.96
CA LEU A 18 9.32 6.01 2.87
C LEU A 18 9.11 7.49 3.21
N ARG A 19 8.71 7.81 4.44
CA ARG A 19 8.48 9.18 4.89
C ARG A 19 9.75 10.01 4.89
N GLY A 20 10.88 9.45 5.35
CA GLY A 20 12.19 10.12 5.27
C GLY A 20 12.61 10.33 3.81
N TRP A 21 12.49 9.28 2.99
CA TRP A 21 12.82 9.33 1.56
C TRP A 21 12.02 10.40 0.79
N LEU A 22 10.73 10.58 1.10
CA LEU A 22 9.89 11.62 0.47
C LEU A 22 10.49 13.02 0.64
N GLU A 23 11.12 13.28 1.78
CA GLU A 23 11.74 14.55 2.12
C GLU A 23 13.17 14.65 1.55
N ASP A 24 13.98 13.62 1.77
CA ASP A 24 15.39 13.57 1.33
C ASP A 24 15.53 13.65 -0.20
N GLU A 25 14.67 12.93 -0.94
CA GLU A 25 14.66 12.94 -2.40
C GLU A 25 13.82 14.08 -3.00
N ARG A 26 13.31 14.98 -2.16
CA ARG A 26 12.56 16.19 -2.56
C ARG A 26 11.40 15.86 -3.50
N VAL A 27 10.65 14.81 -3.20
CA VAL A 27 9.60 14.26 -4.08
C VAL A 27 8.56 15.32 -4.46
N LEU A 28 8.24 16.21 -3.51
CA LEU A 28 7.27 17.28 -3.71
C LEU A 28 7.76 18.44 -4.59
N ASP A 29 9.04 18.51 -4.97
CA ASP A 29 9.47 19.41 -6.07
C ASP A 29 8.77 19.02 -7.39
N HIS A 30 8.24 17.80 -7.48
CA HIS A 30 7.47 17.26 -8.60
C HIS A 30 5.98 17.12 -8.28
N ALA A 31 5.46 17.78 -7.25
CA ALA A 31 4.08 17.61 -6.76
C ALA A 31 3.00 17.69 -7.85
N GLY A 32 3.17 18.57 -8.86
CA GLY A 32 2.23 18.73 -9.97
C GLY A 32 2.43 17.79 -11.16
N ALA A 33 3.47 16.95 -11.16
CA ALA A 33 3.72 16.00 -12.23
C ALA A 33 2.73 14.83 -12.18
N PRO A 34 2.41 14.18 -13.32
CA PRO A 34 1.62 12.95 -13.32
C PRO A 34 2.31 11.85 -12.51
N SER A 35 1.56 11.12 -11.68
CA SER A 35 2.10 9.96 -10.93
C SER A 35 2.24 8.70 -11.78
N GLY A 36 1.59 8.66 -12.96
CA GLY A 36 1.41 7.45 -13.76
C GLY A 36 0.20 6.60 -13.35
N LEU A 37 -0.57 7.02 -12.35
CA LEU A 37 -1.79 6.34 -11.89
C LEU A 37 -3.03 7.18 -12.24
N GLY A 38 -3.63 6.91 -13.41
CA GLY A 38 -4.82 7.64 -13.86
C GLY A 38 -4.58 9.15 -13.92
N ALA A 39 -5.48 9.92 -13.29
CA ALA A 39 -5.40 11.38 -13.23
C ALA A 39 -4.59 11.91 -12.03
N TRP A 40 -4.03 11.04 -11.18
CA TRP A 40 -3.31 11.47 -9.99
C TRP A 40 -1.98 12.13 -10.32
N THR A 41 -1.71 13.22 -9.63
CA THR A 41 -0.41 13.87 -9.53
C THR A 41 0.48 13.18 -8.48
N VAL A 42 1.77 13.51 -8.45
CA VAL A 42 2.68 13.07 -7.39
C VAL A 42 2.17 13.50 -6.01
N SER A 43 1.60 14.71 -5.90
CA SER A 43 0.97 15.19 -4.65
C SER A 43 -0.17 14.28 -4.21
N ASP A 44 -1.04 13.86 -5.14
CA ASP A 44 -2.17 12.99 -4.83
C ASP A 44 -1.68 11.63 -4.31
N LEU A 45 -0.67 11.05 -4.98
CA LEU A 45 -0.07 9.78 -4.58
C LEU A 45 0.65 9.87 -3.22
N VAL A 46 1.36 10.96 -2.94
CA VAL A 46 1.96 11.19 -1.62
C VAL A 46 0.90 11.24 -0.53
N VAL A 47 -0.16 12.03 -0.72
CA VAL A 47 -1.24 12.14 0.26
C VAL A 47 -1.99 10.81 0.43
N HIS A 48 -2.12 10.03 -0.64
CA HIS A 48 -2.72 8.70 -0.60
C HIS A 48 -2.05 7.77 0.41
N LEU A 49 -0.73 7.85 0.60
CA LEU A 49 -0.01 7.02 1.57
C LEU A 49 -0.54 7.21 3.00
N GLY A 50 -0.70 8.47 3.43
CA GLY A 50 -1.29 8.79 4.74
C GLY A 50 -2.76 8.42 4.81
N PHE A 51 -3.51 8.66 3.72
CA PHE A 51 -4.92 8.30 3.61
C PHE A 51 -5.17 6.79 3.72
N ALA A 52 -4.35 5.96 3.08
CA ALA A 52 -4.45 4.51 3.15
C ALA A 52 -4.18 4.01 4.58
N LEU A 53 -3.22 4.62 5.26
CA LEU A 53 -2.83 4.26 6.62
C LEU A 53 -3.88 4.69 7.66
N ARG A 54 -4.51 5.87 7.51
CA ARG A 54 -5.56 6.36 8.43
C ARG A 54 -6.67 5.35 8.67
N MET A 55 -6.96 4.52 7.66
CA MET A 55 -8.00 3.49 7.68
C MET A 55 -7.82 2.48 8.82
N VAL A 56 -6.59 2.28 9.33
CA VAL A 56 -6.33 1.42 10.50
C VAL A 56 -7.07 1.91 11.74
N ALA A 57 -7.23 3.22 11.91
CA ALA A 57 -7.96 3.79 13.03
C ALA A 57 -9.49 3.75 12.84
N GLU A 58 -9.96 3.40 11.64
CA GLU A 58 -11.38 3.42 11.28
C GLU A 58 -12.02 2.02 11.34
N VAL A 59 -11.20 0.97 11.47
CA VAL A 59 -11.73 -0.39 11.58
C VAL A 59 -12.40 -0.62 12.93
N THR A 60 -13.40 -1.50 12.94
CA THR A 60 -14.14 -1.88 14.15
C THR A 60 -14.05 -3.39 14.38
N PRO A 61 -14.23 -3.90 15.61
CA PRO A 61 -14.26 -5.34 15.85
C PRO A 61 -15.37 -6.03 15.04
N SER A 62 -15.14 -7.27 14.59
CA SER A 62 -16.15 -8.09 13.94
C SER A 62 -16.13 -9.53 14.44
N GLU A 63 -17.30 -10.16 14.51
CA GLU A 63 -17.46 -11.61 14.76
C GLU A 63 -17.76 -12.39 13.47
N ARG A 64 -17.79 -11.71 12.32
CA ARG A 64 -18.03 -12.34 11.02
C ARG A 64 -16.80 -13.13 10.58
N GLU A 65 -17.02 -14.18 9.80
CA GLU A 65 -15.94 -14.95 9.17
C GLU A 65 -15.03 -14.00 8.35
N PRO A 66 -13.71 -13.96 8.63
CA PRO A 66 -12.79 -13.10 7.91
C PRO A 66 -12.63 -13.57 6.46
N LEU A 67 -12.54 -12.62 5.54
CA LEU A 67 -12.07 -12.86 4.19
C LEU A 67 -10.59 -13.28 4.21
N THR A 68 -10.15 -13.97 3.18
CA THR A 68 -8.72 -14.07 2.86
C THR A 68 -8.18 -12.71 2.41
N LEU A 69 -6.86 -12.53 2.45
CA LEU A 69 -6.24 -11.30 1.96
C LEU A 69 -6.62 -11.03 0.51
N VAL A 70 -6.57 -12.03 -0.38
CA VAL A 70 -6.86 -11.87 -1.83
C VAL A 70 -8.32 -11.47 -2.08
N GLU A 71 -9.28 -12.05 -1.34
CA GLU A 71 -10.69 -11.68 -1.45
C GLU A 71 -10.93 -10.23 -1.01
N TYR A 72 -10.28 -9.80 0.08
CA TYR A 72 -10.41 -8.44 0.59
C TYR A 72 -9.86 -7.40 -0.40
N VAL A 73 -8.65 -7.63 -0.92
CA VAL A 73 -7.97 -6.72 -1.86
C VAL A 73 -8.57 -6.77 -3.27
N GLY A 74 -9.21 -7.87 -3.66
CA GLY A 74 -10.03 -7.95 -4.88
C GLY A 74 -11.19 -6.95 -4.90
N GLY A 75 -11.59 -6.43 -3.73
CA GLY A 75 -12.56 -5.33 -3.61
C GLY A 75 -12.01 -3.93 -3.93
N TYR A 76 -10.74 -3.80 -4.34
CA TYR A 76 -10.15 -2.50 -4.70
C TYR A 76 -10.48 -2.08 -6.13
N ALA A 77 -10.32 -2.99 -7.08
CA ALA A 77 -10.66 -2.85 -8.49
C ALA A 77 -12.05 -2.22 -8.73
N PRO A 78 -13.17 -2.80 -8.22
CA PRO A 78 -14.49 -2.21 -8.41
C PRO A 78 -14.68 -0.87 -7.68
N ALA A 79 -13.78 -0.51 -6.76
CA ALA A 79 -13.83 0.73 -5.99
C ALA A 79 -12.83 1.79 -6.49
N HIS A 80 -12.15 1.56 -7.61
CA HIS A 80 -11.12 2.44 -8.16
C HIS A 80 -11.58 3.90 -8.28
N ASP A 81 -12.76 4.17 -8.86
CA ASP A 81 -13.25 5.53 -9.07
C ASP A 81 -13.51 6.25 -7.74
N GLN A 82 -14.06 5.53 -6.75
CA GLN A 82 -14.29 6.07 -5.42
C GLN A 82 -12.97 6.34 -4.69
N ILE A 83 -11.98 5.45 -4.80
CA ILE A 83 -10.65 5.64 -4.22
C ILE A 83 -9.98 6.86 -4.85
N ALA A 84 -10.10 7.03 -6.17
CA ALA A 84 -9.57 8.16 -6.89
C ALA A 84 -10.20 9.49 -6.44
N ALA A 85 -11.52 9.53 -6.32
CA ALA A 85 -12.26 10.70 -5.83
C ALA A 85 -11.92 11.03 -4.37
N ASP A 86 -11.96 10.05 -3.47
CA ASP A 86 -11.61 10.23 -2.04
C ASP A 86 -10.18 10.77 -1.88
N THR A 87 -9.24 10.22 -2.66
CA THR A 87 -7.83 10.62 -2.61
C THR A 87 -7.66 12.06 -3.07
N HIS A 88 -8.31 12.45 -4.17
CA HIS A 88 -8.23 13.81 -4.68
C HIS A 88 -8.80 14.83 -3.69
N GLU A 89 -9.95 14.54 -3.08
CA GLU A 89 -10.55 15.41 -2.06
C GLU A 89 -9.61 15.62 -0.86
N VAL A 90 -8.99 14.54 -0.36
CA VAL A 90 -8.06 14.63 0.77
C VAL A 90 -6.75 15.33 0.35
N ALA A 91 -6.24 15.07 -0.85
CA ALA A 91 -5.04 15.72 -1.37
C ALA A 91 -5.22 17.25 -1.47
N ASP A 92 -6.38 17.71 -1.95
CA ASP A 92 -6.69 19.13 -2.02
C ASP A 92 -6.67 19.83 -0.66
N GLN A 93 -7.13 19.16 0.41
CA GLN A 93 -7.08 19.69 1.78
C GLN A 93 -5.66 19.85 2.33
N HIS A 94 -4.69 19.12 1.77
CA HIS A 94 -3.30 19.07 2.20
C HIS A 94 -2.33 19.74 1.23
N ARG A 95 -2.83 20.39 0.17
CA ARG A 95 -1.99 21.06 -0.84
C ARG A 95 -1.02 22.07 -0.20
N GLY A 96 0.25 22.00 -0.58
CA GLY A 96 1.33 22.83 -0.06
C GLY A 96 1.80 22.48 1.36
N ARG A 97 1.26 21.42 1.96
CA ARG A 97 1.61 20.90 3.29
C ARG A 97 1.54 19.38 3.34
N GLU A 98 1.79 18.72 2.22
CA GLU A 98 1.52 17.31 1.99
C GLU A 98 2.23 16.42 3.02
N LEU A 99 3.52 16.67 3.31
CA LEU A 99 4.28 15.91 4.31
C LEU A 99 3.67 16.00 5.72
N ALA A 100 3.36 17.21 6.17
CA ALA A 100 2.68 17.41 7.46
C ALA A 100 1.26 16.81 7.46
N GLY A 101 0.61 16.81 6.30
CA GLY A 101 -0.69 16.19 6.07
C GLY A 101 -0.67 14.70 6.27
N ILE A 102 0.25 13.99 5.60
CA ILE A 102 0.37 12.53 5.75
C ILE A 102 0.77 12.12 7.16
N ASP A 103 1.62 12.90 7.83
CA ASP A 103 1.98 12.65 9.23
C ASP A 103 0.74 12.77 10.15
N SER A 104 -0.12 13.76 9.88
CA SER A 104 -1.38 13.95 10.61
C SER A 104 -2.40 12.84 10.34
N LEU A 105 -2.51 12.38 9.08
CA LEU A 105 -3.40 11.29 8.69
C LEU A 105 -2.95 9.95 9.28
N ALA A 106 -1.64 9.73 9.40
CA ALA A 106 -1.06 8.50 9.92
C ALA A 106 -1.12 8.41 11.46
N ALA A 107 -1.13 9.54 12.17
CA ALA A 107 -1.03 9.55 13.64
C ALA A 107 -2.12 8.69 14.36
N PRO A 108 -3.42 8.76 13.99
CA PRO A 108 -4.44 7.90 14.60
C PRO A 108 -4.20 6.40 14.37
N ALA A 109 -3.65 6.04 13.20
CA ALA A 109 -3.35 4.65 12.87
C ALA A 109 -2.27 4.07 13.80
N TRP A 110 -1.23 4.85 14.09
CA TRP A 110 -0.19 4.43 15.03
C TRP A 110 -0.71 4.26 16.46
N ALA A 111 -1.62 5.14 16.89
CA ALA A 111 -2.27 4.99 18.19
C ALA A 111 -3.12 3.69 18.25
N ALA A 112 -3.86 3.38 17.18
CA ALA A 112 -4.66 2.16 17.09
C ALA A 112 -3.77 0.89 17.08
N ILE A 113 -2.65 0.91 16.33
CA ILE A 113 -1.68 -0.20 16.30
C ILE A 113 -1.07 -0.42 17.68
N ALA A 114 -0.68 0.65 18.38
CA ALA A 114 -0.11 0.57 19.72
C ALA A 114 -1.11 0.05 20.77
N ALA A 115 -2.41 0.33 20.60
CA ALA A 115 -3.47 -0.20 21.44
C ALA A 115 -3.76 -1.69 21.19
N GLY A 116 -3.34 -2.21 20.04
CA GLY A 116 -3.64 -3.56 19.57
C GLY A 116 -4.97 -3.61 18.80
N LEU A 117 -4.92 -4.14 17.57
CA LEU A 117 -6.13 -4.39 16.79
C LEU A 117 -6.86 -5.64 17.31
N PRO A 118 -8.21 -5.67 17.20
CA PRO A 118 -8.97 -6.90 17.37
C PRO A 118 -8.49 -8.04 16.44
N ASP A 119 -8.74 -9.28 16.84
CA ASP A 119 -8.40 -10.48 16.03
C ASP A 119 -9.01 -10.43 14.63
N VAL A 120 -10.27 -9.99 14.53
CA VAL A 120 -10.97 -9.72 13.27
C VAL A 120 -11.52 -8.30 13.30
N VAL A 121 -11.23 -7.58 12.22
CA VAL A 121 -11.63 -6.19 12.03
C VAL A 121 -12.55 -6.06 10.82
N LEU A 122 -13.57 -5.23 10.93
CA LEU A 122 -14.42 -4.83 9.81
C LEU A 122 -13.80 -3.59 9.15
N GLY A 123 -13.19 -3.82 7.99
CA GLY A 123 -12.73 -2.76 7.09
C GLY A 123 -13.78 -2.40 6.04
N ARG A 124 -13.47 -1.40 5.20
CA ARG A 124 -14.38 -0.93 4.13
C ARG A 124 -14.76 -2.03 3.12
N ARG A 125 -13.96 -3.10 2.98
CA ARG A 125 -14.17 -4.18 2.00
C ARG A 125 -14.66 -5.49 2.64
N GLY A 126 -14.89 -5.48 3.96
CA GLY A 126 -15.38 -6.65 4.69
C GLY A 126 -14.57 -6.96 5.96
N PRO A 127 -14.93 -8.05 6.66
CA PRO A 127 -14.16 -8.56 7.78
C PRO A 127 -12.83 -9.15 7.31
N LEU A 128 -11.75 -8.89 8.05
CA LEU A 128 -10.41 -9.42 7.78
C LEU A 128 -9.68 -9.63 9.11
N ARG A 129 -8.73 -10.57 9.17
CA ARG A 129 -7.87 -10.69 10.36
C ARG A 129 -7.12 -9.38 10.59
N GLY A 130 -6.94 -8.96 11.85
CA GLY A 130 -6.23 -7.72 12.17
C GLY A 130 -4.81 -7.68 11.59
N GLU A 131 -4.10 -8.80 11.64
CA GLU A 131 -2.76 -8.94 11.04
C GLU A 131 -2.77 -8.81 9.51
N ASP A 132 -3.75 -9.42 8.84
CA ASP A 132 -3.89 -9.34 7.38
C ASP A 132 -4.31 -7.93 6.96
N PHE A 133 -5.11 -7.24 7.78
CA PHE A 133 -5.45 -5.83 7.54
C PHE A 133 -4.20 -4.95 7.55
N LEU A 134 -3.30 -5.13 8.51
CA LEU A 134 -2.01 -4.43 8.52
C LEU A 134 -1.14 -4.82 7.32
N LEU A 135 -1.19 -6.07 6.88
CA LEU A 135 -0.49 -6.51 5.68
C LEU A 135 -1.04 -5.83 4.41
N THR A 136 -2.35 -5.55 4.32
CA THR A 136 -2.88 -4.73 3.22
C THR A 136 -2.31 -3.32 3.25
N ARG A 137 -2.09 -2.71 4.43
CA ARG A 137 -1.45 -1.39 4.52
C ARG A 137 0.01 -1.44 4.09
N LEU A 138 0.72 -2.53 4.44
CA LEU A 138 2.11 -2.73 4.02
C LEU A 138 2.20 -2.88 2.50
N LEU A 139 1.25 -3.62 1.90
CA LEU A 139 1.11 -3.74 0.44
C LEU A 139 0.90 -2.37 -0.24
N GLU A 140 0.06 -1.50 0.32
CA GLU A 140 -0.12 -0.12 -0.18
C GLU A 140 1.21 0.65 -0.16
N LEU A 141 1.94 0.64 0.96
CA LEU A 141 3.21 1.37 1.07
C LEU A 141 4.28 0.82 0.11
N VAL A 142 4.36 -0.50 -0.04
CA VAL A 142 5.32 -1.12 -0.96
C VAL A 142 4.98 -0.79 -2.41
N THR A 143 3.70 -0.94 -2.78
CA THR A 143 3.24 -0.69 -4.16
C THR A 143 3.41 0.77 -4.54
N HIS A 144 2.94 1.69 -3.69
CA HIS A 144 2.96 3.11 -4.00
C HIS A 144 4.32 3.78 -3.74
N GLY A 145 5.15 3.22 -2.86
CA GLY A 145 6.56 3.57 -2.78
C GLY A 145 7.31 3.22 -4.07
N ASP A 146 7.05 2.05 -4.64
CA ASP A 146 7.58 1.67 -5.95
C ASP A 146 7.05 2.56 -7.09
N ASP A 147 5.76 2.89 -7.07
CA ASP A 147 5.14 3.81 -8.05
C ASP A 147 5.82 5.18 -8.02
N LEU A 148 6.04 5.76 -6.83
CA LEU A 148 6.75 7.04 -6.68
C LEU A 148 8.20 6.97 -7.17
N HIS A 149 8.92 5.90 -6.83
CA HIS A 149 10.31 5.71 -7.27
C HIS A 149 10.42 5.67 -8.80
N ARG A 150 9.58 4.86 -9.46
CA ARG A 150 9.54 4.79 -10.93
C ARG A 150 9.10 6.11 -11.56
N CYS A 151 8.09 6.76 -10.98
CA CYS A 151 7.62 8.07 -11.44
C CYS A 151 8.75 9.10 -11.45
N LEU A 152 9.52 9.23 -10.36
CA LEU A 152 10.63 10.19 -10.31
C LEU A 152 11.76 9.85 -11.28
N LEU A 153 12.10 8.57 -11.44
CA LEU A 153 13.08 8.15 -12.43
C LEU A 153 12.63 8.58 -13.84
N GLN A 154 11.36 8.40 -14.19
CA GLN A 154 10.82 8.81 -15.48
C GLN A 154 10.85 10.33 -15.68
N HIS A 155 10.53 11.12 -14.66
CA HIS A 155 10.45 12.58 -14.78
C HIS A 155 11.83 13.26 -14.75
N THR A 156 12.80 12.68 -14.06
CA THR A 156 14.08 13.35 -13.78
C THR A 156 15.27 12.68 -14.45
N GLY A 157 15.13 11.41 -14.88
CA GLY A 157 16.23 10.59 -15.40
C GLY A 157 17.30 10.22 -14.37
N ALA A 158 17.16 10.67 -13.12
CA ALA A 158 18.13 10.41 -12.07
C ALA A 158 17.76 9.12 -11.31
N ASP A 159 18.75 8.23 -11.19
CA ASP A 159 18.63 7.06 -10.34
C ASP A 159 18.71 7.50 -8.87
N ARG A 160 17.88 6.88 -8.03
CA ARG A 160 17.72 7.22 -6.61
C ARG A 160 17.66 5.96 -5.78
N PRO A 161 18.07 6.02 -4.50
CA PRO A 161 17.81 4.94 -3.56
C PRO A 161 16.34 4.54 -3.59
N THR A 162 16.06 3.24 -3.52
CA THR A 162 14.69 2.74 -3.44
C THR A 162 14.09 3.10 -2.06
N PRO A 163 12.81 3.52 -2.00
CA PRO A 163 12.12 3.75 -0.73
C PRO A 163 11.60 2.47 -0.09
N LEU A 164 12.01 1.29 -0.56
CA LEU A 164 11.46 0.00 -0.14
C LEU A 164 12.45 -0.78 0.72
N LEU A 165 11.98 -1.26 1.88
CA LEU A 165 12.70 -2.24 2.67
C LEU A 165 12.52 -3.62 2.04
N PRO A 166 13.60 -4.38 1.75
CA PRO A 166 13.48 -5.78 1.32
C PRO A 166 12.63 -6.62 2.28
N ALA A 167 12.82 -6.42 3.60
CA ALA A 167 12.05 -7.11 4.64
C ALA A 167 10.54 -6.78 4.64
N ALA A 168 10.12 -5.67 4.03
CA ALA A 168 8.71 -5.33 3.82
C ALA A 168 8.16 -5.95 2.53
N VAL A 169 8.98 -6.02 1.48
CA VAL A 169 8.60 -6.61 0.19
C VAL A 169 8.35 -8.11 0.31
N ASP A 170 9.19 -8.84 1.05
CA ASP A 170 9.11 -10.30 1.17
C ASP A 170 7.75 -10.82 1.66
N PRO A 171 7.18 -10.35 2.79
CA PRO A 171 5.86 -10.83 3.25
C PRO A 171 4.72 -10.36 2.36
N VAL A 172 4.83 -9.20 1.72
CA VAL A 172 3.83 -8.75 0.73
C VAL A 172 3.84 -9.69 -0.48
N ALA A 173 5.01 -9.99 -1.01
CA ALA A 173 5.16 -10.94 -2.12
C ALA A 173 4.69 -12.35 -1.72
N ALA A 174 4.98 -12.81 -0.50
CA ALA A 174 4.50 -14.10 0.00
C ALA A 174 2.98 -14.19 0.05
N ALA A 175 2.30 -13.15 0.56
CA ALA A 175 0.84 -13.10 0.59
C ALA A 175 0.21 -13.03 -0.82
N LEU A 176 0.84 -12.30 -1.74
CA LEU A 176 0.43 -12.30 -3.15
C LEU A 176 0.65 -13.65 -3.82
N ALA A 177 1.71 -14.39 -3.46
CA ALA A 177 1.95 -15.74 -3.95
C ALA A 177 0.90 -16.73 -3.44
N GLU A 178 0.43 -16.58 -2.20
CA GLU A 178 -0.70 -17.35 -1.66
C GLU A 178 -2.00 -17.01 -2.37
N GLY A 179 -2.29 -15.72 -2.59
CA GLY A 179 -3.45 -15.28 -3.35
C GLY A 179 -3.44 -15.80 -4.79
N TYR A 180 -2.28 -15.77 -5.44
CA TYR A 180 -2.10 -16.37 -6.77
C TYR A 180 -2.37 -17.88 -6.75
N GLU A 181 -1.80 -18.62 -5.79
CA GLU A 181 -2.03 -20.06 -5.66
C GLU A 181 -3.51 -20.40 -5.45
N GLN A 182 -4.26 -19.56 -4.72
CA GLN A 182 -5.71 -19.73 -4.53
C GLN A 182 -6.49 -19.62 -5.84
N VAL A 183 -6.11 -18.71 -6.75
CA VAL A 183 -6.83 -18.49 -8.01
C VAL A 183 -6.33 -19.35 -9.18
N ALA A 184 -5.03 -19.66 -9.20
CA ALA A 184 -4.38 -20.40 -10.28
C ALA A 184 -4.19 -21.90 -9.96
N GLY A 185 -4.34 -22.30 -8.70
CA GLY A 185 -4.13 -23.69 -8.24
C GLY A 185 -2.66 -24.11 -8.18
N ALA A 186 -1.71 -23.19 -8.37
CA ALA A 186 -0.27 -23.44 -8.29
C ALA A 186 0.48 -22.18 -7.84
N ARG A 187 1.64 -22.35 -7.19
CA ARG A 187 2.52 -21.24 -6.82
C ARG A 187 3.04 -20.49 -8.06
N PRO A 188 3.15 -19.15 -8.00
CA PRO A 188 3.75 -18.39 -9.08
C PRO A 188 5.26 -18.68 -9.17
N ALA A 189 5.84 -18.51 -10.36
CA ALA A 189 7.28 -18.60 -10.57
C ALA A 189 8.03 -17.32 -10.12
N TRP A 190 7.34 -16.19 -10.04
CA TRP A 190 7.88 -14.88 -9.68
C TRP A 190 7.93 -14.67 -8.17
N THR A 191 8.86 -13.83 -7.70
CA THR A 191 9.06 -13.54 -6.28
C THR A 191 9.37 -12.06 -6.04
N GLY A 192 9.38 -11.64 -4.78
CA GLY A 192 9.77 -10.29 -4.38
C GLY A 192 9.00 -9.19 -5.11
N LEU A 193 9.70 -8.10 -5.44
CA LEU A 193 9.08 -6.93 -6.08
C LEU A 193 8.55 -7.22 -7.49
N GLU A 194 9.14 -8.20 -8.20
CA GLU A 194 8.63 -8.62 -9.52
C GLU A 194 7.20 -9.16 -9.39
N LEU A 195 6.97 -10.06 -8.43
CA LEU A 195 5.62 -10.58 -8.15
C LEU A 195 4.68 -9.47 -7.71
N VAL A 196 5.14 -8.54 -6.86
CA VAL A 196 4.32 -7.39 -6.44
C VAL A 196 3.85 -6.59 -7.65
N ARG A 197 4.75 -6.24 -8.58
CA ARG A 197 4.42 -5.45 -9.77
C ARG A 197 3.46 -6.18 -10.71
N LEU A 198 3.66 -7.48 -10.93
CA LEU A 198 2.76 -8.29 -11.74
C LEU A 198 1.37 -8.37 -11.11
N ALA A 199 1.29 -8.71 -9.81
CA ALA A 199 0.03 -8.86 -9.10
C ALA A 199 -0.75 -7.55 -8.95
N THR A 200 -0.06 -6.41 -8.92
CA THR A 200 -0.67 -5.07 -8.84
C THR A 200 -0.88 -4.40 -10.21
N GLY A 201 -0.57 -5.09 -11.31
CA GLY A 201 -0.76 -4.57 -12.67
C GLY A 201 0.23 -3.48 -13.09
N ARG A 202 1.32 -3.27 -12.34
CA ARG A 202 2.41 -2.34 -12.69
C ARG A 202 3.32 -2.90 -13.77
N THR A 203 3.31 -4.22 -13.96
CA THR A 203 3.96 -4.89 -15.08
C THR A 203 2.90 -5.70 -15.83
N PRO A 204 2.77 -5.51 -17.16
CA PRO A 204 1.87 -6.32 -17.98
C PRO A 204 2.23 -7.81 -17.89
N SER A 205 1.21 -8.66 -17.93
CA SER A 205 1.37 -10.12 -17.96
C SER A 205 0.38 -10.72 -18.96
N ASP A 206 0.81 -11.78 -19.64
CA ASP A 206 -0.07 -12.63 -20.46
C ASP A 206 -0.72 -13.75 -19.63
N ASP A 207 -0.37 -13.86 -18.35
CA ASP A 207 -0.95 -14.85 -17.44
C ASP A 207 -2.42 -14.50 -17.14
N PRO A 208 -3.38 -15.42 -17.36
CA PRO A 208 -4.81 -15.13 -17.20
C PRO A 208 -5.24 -14.88 -15.75
N HIS A 209 -4.39 -15.20 -14.77
CA HIS A 209 -4.64 -14.96 -13.36
C HIS A 209 -4.00 -13.67 -12.84
N LEU A 210 -3.30 -12.92 -13.71
CA LEU A 210 -2.69 -11.65 -13.36
C LEU A 210 -3.30 -10.49 -14.17
N PRO A 211 -3.34 -9.29 -13.59
CA PRO A 211 -2.98 -8.99 -12.19
C PRO A 211 -4.05 -9.47 -11.20
N LEU A 212 -3.68 -9.66 -9.94
CA LEU A 212 -4.60 -10.07 -8.86
C LEU A 212 -5.48 -8.91 -8.38
N LEU A 213 -5.07 -7.67 -8.65
CA LEU A 213 -5.59 -6.46 -8.01
C LEU A 213 -6.16 -5.40 -8.99
N SER A 214 -6.39 -5.72 -10.27
CA SER A 214 -6.89 -4.75 -11.27
C SER A 214 -8.39 -4.61 -11.33
#